data_AF-A0AAZ3RUV4-F1
#
_entry.id   AF-A0AAZ3RUV4-F1
#
_cell.length_a   1.000
_cell.length_b   1.000
_cell.length_c   1.000
_cell.angle_alpha   90.00
_cell.angle_beta   90.00
_cell.angle_gamma   90.00
#
_symmetry.space_group_name_H-M   'P 1'
#
loop_
_entity.id
_entity.type
_entity.pdbx_description
1 polymer ?
#
loop_
_entity_poly.entity_id
_entity_poly.type
_entity_poly.pdbx_seq_one_letter_code
_entity_poly.pdbx_strand_id
1 'polypeptide(L)'
;MEFPQQQKPAGDSKITYPPGVKEITEKISNDEVVKRLKMVVKTYMDMDQDSEEEKQQYLNLALHLASEFFLRNPNKDVRLLVACCLADIFRIYAPEAPYTSHDKLKDIFLFITRQLKGLEDTKSPQFNRYFYLLENLAWVKSYNICFELEDCNDIFIQLFKTLFSVINNSHNQKVQMHMLDLMSSIIMEGDGVTQELLDTILINLIPAHKNLNKQAYDLAKTLLKRTVQTIETCIANFFNQVLVMGKSSVSDLSEHVFDLIQELFSIDPLLLTSVMPQLEFKLKSNDGEERLAVVRLLAKLFGAKDSELATQNRPLWQCFLGRFNDIHVPVRLESVKFASHCLMNHPDLARDLTDLTSRFLRNLPDMFLKVRSHDPEEAIRHDVIVTIINAGKKDLNLVNDQLLGFVRERTLDKREAMMGLAQLFKKYCLHHEAGKEQAQKISWIKDKLLHIYYQNSIDDKLLVEKIFAQYMVPHSLDTEEKMKCLYYLYACLDTNAVKALNEMWKCQNMLRGLVRELLDLHKLPASEANTTAMFGKLMTISSE
;
A
#
# COMPACT_ATOMS: atom_id res chain seq x y z
N MET A 1 -25.01 52.55 -0.68
CA MET A 1 -24.11 53.12 -1.69
C MET A 1 -24.74 52.81 -3.03
N GLU A 2 -24.87 53.83 -3.88
CA GLU A 2 -25.57 53.75 -5.16
C GLU A 2 -24.93 52.73 -6.09
N PHE A 3 -25.74 51.82 -6.62
CA PHE A 3 -25.34 50.89 -7.68
C PHE A 3 -25.07 51.68 -8.97
N PRO A 4 -23.94 51.45 -9.67
CA PRO A 4 -23.76 52.00 -11.00
C PRO A 4 -24.76 51.36 -11.96
N GLN A 5 -25.32 52.20 -12.83
CA GLN A 5 -26.36 51.88 -13.79
C GLN A 5 -25.99 50.73 -14.73
N GLN A 6 -26.99 49.86 -14.98
CA GLN A 6 -26.99 48.85 -16.05
C GLN A 6 -26.50 49.44 -17.37
N GLN A 7 -25.39 48.92 -17.91
CA GLN A 7 -24.98 49.18 -19.28
C GLN A 7 -25.97 48.51 -20.25
N LYS A 8 -26.38 49.29 -21.25
CA LYS A 8 -27.34 48.98 -22.31
C LYS A 8 -26.96 47.72 -23.12
N PRO A 9 -27.95 47.07 -23.77
CA PRO A 9 -27.68 45.94 -24.67
C PRO A 9 -26.79 46.38 -25.85
N ALA A 10 -25.87 45.51 -26.22
CA ALA A 10 -24.89 45.70 -27.29
C ALA A 10 -25.55 46.01 -28.65
N GLY A 11 -25.58 47.28 -29.02
CA GLY A 11 -25.79 47.75 -30.38
C GLY A 11 -24.50 48.38 -30.91
N ASP A 12 -23.96 47.82 -32.00
CA ASP A 12 -22.95 48.38 -32.90
C ASP A 12 -21.73 49.09 -32.29
N SER A 13 -21.06 48.46 -31.33
CA SER A 13 -19.70 48.87 -30.96
C SER A 13 -18.70 48.35 -32.00
N LYS A 14 -18.12 49.23 -32.82
CA LYS A 14 -17.17 48.85 -33.88
C LYS A 14 -16.00 48.05 -33.29
N ILE A 15 -15.80 46.81 -33.76
CA ILE A 15 -14.68 45.96 -33.34
C ILE A 15 -13.39 46.47 -33.98
N THR A 16 -12.40 46.78 -33.15
CA THR A 16 -11.06 47.17 -33.60
C THR A 16 -10.18 45.94 -33.70
N TYR A 17 -9.58 45.73 -34.88
CA TYR A 17 -8.65 44.63 -35.13
C TYR A 17 -7.20 45.14 -35.15
N PRO A 18 -6.20 44.32 -34.77
CA PRO A 18 -4.80 44.71 -34.79
C PRO A 18 -4.33 45.15 -36.20
N PRO A 19 -3.28 45.98 -36.30
CA PRO A 19 -2.75 46.42 -37.59
C PRO A 19 -2.48 45.24 -38.55
N GLY A 20 -3.02 45.33 -39.76
CA GLY A 20 -2.89 44.29 -40.78
C GLY A 20 -3.89 43.12 -40.66
N VAL A 21 -4.74 43.10 -39.63
CA VAL A 21 -5.82 42.13 -39.46
C VAL A 21 -7.13 42.70 -39.98
N LYS A 22 -7.70 42.07 -40.99
CA LYS A 22 -9.05 42.38 -41.49
C LYS A 22 -10.12 41.70 -40.62
N GLU A 23 -11.35 42.21 -40.66
CA GLU A 23 -12.47 41.73 -39.85
C GLU A 23 -12.74 40.22 -39.98
N ILE A 24 -12.84 39.52 -38.84
CA ILE A 24 -13.08 38.07 -38.81
C ILE A 24 -14.59 37.82 -38.69
N THR A 25 -15.19 37.31 -39.76
CA THR A 25 -16.63 37.04 -39.88
C THR A 25 -16.90 35.59 -40.31
N GLU A 26 -18.16 35.15 -40.22
CA GLU A 26 -18.56 33.81 -40.65
C GLU A 26 -18.42 33.57 -42.18
N LYS A 27 -18.23 34.64 -42.96
CA LYS A 27 -18.20 34.60 -44.42
C LYS A 27 -16.81 34.29 -45.01
N ILE A 28 -15.76 34.26 -44.18
CA ILE A 28 -14.39 34.00 -44.64
C ILE A 28 -13.98 32.54 -44.42
N SER A 29 -13.08 32.01 -45.27
CA SER A 29 -12.61 30.63 -45.17
C SER A 29 -11.82 30.39 -43.87
N ASN A 30 -11.85 29.15 -43.36
CA ASN A 30 -11.11 28.80 -42.15
C ASN A 30 -9.60 29.08 -42.26
N ASP A 31 -8.99 28.92 -43.43
CA ASP A 31 -7.57 29.23 -43.65
C ASP A 31 -7.27 30.71 -43.43
N GLU A 32 -8.17 31.58 -43.89
CA GLU A 32 -8.05 33.03 -43.70
C GLU A 32 -8.35 33.42 -42.25
N VAL A 33 -9.31 32.77 -41.59
CA VAL A 33 -9.56 32.92 -40.14
C VAL A 33 -8.31 32.57 -39.34
N VAL A 34 -7.68 31.43 -39.63
CA VAL A 34 -6.45 30.98 -38.97
C VAL A 34 -5.32 31.98 -39.18
N LYS A 35 -5.13 32.50 -40.40
CA LYS A 35 -4.10 33.50 -40.70
C LYS A 35 -4.28 34.77 -39.86
N ARG A 36 -5.52 35.24 -39.74
CA ARG A 36 -5.86 36.43 -38.95
C ARG A 36 -5.73 36.19 -37.46
N LEU A 37 -6.24 35.07 -36.96
CA LEU A 37 -6.14 34.69 -35.55
C LEU A 37 -4.69 34.52 -35.09
N LYS A 38 -3.77 34.04 -35.95
CA LYS A 38 -2.34 33.99 -35.61
C LYS A 38 -1.75 35.37 -35.29
N MET A 39 -2.20 36.41 -35.99
CA MET A 39 -1.79 37.79 -35.70
C MET A 39 -2.44 38.30 -34.42
N VAL A 40 -3.73 37.99 -34.20
CA VAL A 40 -4.45 38.35 -32.97
C VAL A 40 -3.84 37.69 -31.73
N VAL A 41 -3.48 36.41 -31.80
CA VAL A 41 -2.75 35.69 -30.74
C VAL A 41 -1.44 36.42 -30.43
N LYS A 42 -0.68 36.81 -31.45
CA LYS A 42 0.58 37.54 -31.23
C LYS A 42 0.33 38.88 -30.52
N THR A 43 -0.67 39.64 -30.95
CA THR A 43 -1.02 40.90 -30.30
C THR A 43 -1.38 40.70 -28.83
N TYR A 44 -2.31 39.80 -28.50
CA TYR A 44 -2.67 39.56 -27.09
C TYR A 44 -1.51 38.97 -26.28
N MET A 45 -0.67 38.13 -26.86
CA MET A 45 0.51 37.59 -26.15
C MET A 45 1.52 38.69 -25.79
N ASP A 46 1.73 39.67 -26.68
CA ASP A 46 2.68 40.78 -26.48
C ASP A 46 2.10 41.92 -25.61
N MET A 47 0.77 41.94 -25.38
CA MET A 47 0.09 42.96 -24.58
C MET A 47 0.38 42.83 -23.07
N ASP A 48 0.62 43.97 -22.44
CA ASP A 48 0.83 44.09 -20.99
C ASP A 48 -0.49 44.34 -20.25
N GLN A 49 -0.59 43.83 -19.01
CA GLN A 49 -1.71 44.02 -18.11
C GLN A 49 -1.93 45.50 -17.74
N ASP A 50 -0.85 46.30 -17.74
CA ASP A 50 -0.87 47.73 -17.39
C ASP A 50 -1.27 48.66 -18.55
N SER A 51 -1.48 48.12 -19.76
CA SER A 51 -1.76 48.92 -20.96
C SER A 51 -3.26 49.24 -21.11
N GLU A 52 -3.76 50.20 -20.32
CA GLU A 52 -5.19 50.57 -20.31
C GLU A 52 -5.74 51.04 -21.67
N GLU A 53 -4.95 51.77 -22.45
CA GLU A 53 -5.35 52.23 -23.79
C GLU A 53 -5.60 51.04 -24.73
N GLU A 54 -4.70 50.06 -24.74
CA GLU A 54 -4.84 48.85 -25.57
C GLU A 54 -5.97 47.95 -25.06
N LYS A 55 -6.16 47.85 -23.75
CA LYS A 55 -7.28 47.13 -23.13
C LYS A 55 -8.63 47.71 -23.56
N GLN A 56 -8.78 49.03 -23.56
CA GLN A 56 -10.02 49.66 -24.04
C GLN A 56 -10.19 49.49 -25.55
N GLN A 57 -9.10 49.62 -26.31
CA GLN A 57 -9.12 49.48 -27.77
C GLN A 57 -9.55 48.07 -28.23
N TYR A 58 -9.07 47.01 -27.57
CA TYR A 58 -9.30 45.62 -27.96
C TYR A 58 -10.39 44.90 -27.14
N LEU A 59 -11.09 45.59 -26.25
CA LEU A 59 -12.18 45.01 -25.44
C LEU A 59 -13.28 44.37 -26.30
N ASN A 60 -13.76 45.08 -27.33
CA ASN A 60 -14.80 44.54 -28.22
C ASN A 60 -14.33 43.31 -28.99
N LEU A 61 -13.03 43.22 -29.33
CA LEU A 61 -12.45 42.03 -29.95
C LEU A 61 -12.38 40.87 -28.96
N ALA A 62 -12.02 41.12 -27.71
CA ALA A 62 -12.00 40.11 -26.64
C ALA A 62 -13.39 39.50 -26.41
N LEU A 63 -14.43 40.34 -26.40
CA LEU A 63 -15.83 39.90 -26.31
C LEU A 63 -16.27 39.10 -27.55
N HIS A 64 -15.88 39.55 -28.76
CA HIS A 64 -16.20 38.87 -30.01
C HIS A 64 -15.57 37.47 -30.11
N LEU A 65 -14.33 37.30 -29.64
CA LEU A 65 -13.61 36.01 -29.64
C LEU A 65 -14.28 34.94 -28.77
N ALA A 66 -15.09 35.34 -27.79
CA ALA A 66 -15.88 34.42 -26.99
C ALA A 66 -17.20 34.00 -27.67
N SER A 67 -17.57 34.51 -28.85
CA SER A 67 -18.82 34.16 -29.54
C SER A 67 -18.91 32.66 -29.92
N GLU A 68 -20.14 32.14 -30.06
CA GLU A 68 -20.34 30.72 -30.42
C GLU A 68 -19.67 30.33 -31.74
N PHE A 69 -19.58 31.29 -32.68
CA PHE A 69 -18.87 31.12 -33.95
C PHE A 69 -17.44 30.60 -33.77
N PHE A 70 -16.73 31.08 -32.74
CA PHE A 70 -15.37 30.65 -32.43
C PHE A 70 -15.35 29.41 -31.53
N LEU A 71 -16.14 29.41 -30.45
CA LEU A 71 -16.12 28.33 -29.45
C LEU A 71 -16.59 26.99 -30.03
N ARG A 72 -17.51 27.01 -31.01
CA ARG A 72 -18.06 25.82 -31.68
C ARG A 72 -17.55 25.65 -33.12
N ASN A 73 -16.51 26.38 -33.50
CA ASN A 73 -15.95 26.30 -34.86
C ASN A 73 -15.50 24.86 -35.18
N PRO A 74 -15.80 24.28 -36.35
CA PRO A 74 -15.41 22.91 -36.68
C PRO A 74 -13.90 22.73 -36.86
N ASN A 75 -13.17 23.78 -37.22
CA ASN A 75 -11.72 23.73 -37.44
C ASN A 75 -10.94 23.71 -36.11
N LYS A 76 -10.06 22.70 -35.93
CA LYS A 76 -9.26 22.51 -34.71
C LYS A 76 -8.25 23.63 -34.47
N ASP A 77 -7.60 24.13 -35.52
CA ASP A 77 -6.61 25.21 -35.43
C ASP A 77 -7.27 26.53 -35.02
N VAL A 78 -8.47 26.83 -35.55
CA VAL A 78 -9.26 27.99 -35.14
C VAL A 78 -9.54 27.94 -33.64
N ARG A 79 -10.09 26.81 -33.14
CA ARG A 79 -10.38 26.66 -31.72
C ARG A 79 -9.14 26.76 -30.84
N LEU A 80 -8.01 26.22 -31.27
CA LEU A 80 -6.75 26.32 -30.52
C LEU A 80 -6.27 27.78 -30.42
N LEU A 81 -6.26 28.51 -31.54
CA LEU A 81 -5.85 29.92 -31.53
C LEU A 81 -6.78 30.78 -30.67
N VAL A 82 -8.09 30.53 -30.75
CA VAL A 82 -9.08 31.20 -29.88
C VAL A 82 -8.81 30.90 -28.41
N ALA A 83 -8.52 29.65 -28.04
CA ALA A 83 -8.20 29.32 -26.65
C ALA A 83 -6.95 30.04 -26.14
N CYS A 84 -5.90 30.16 -26.97
CA CYS A 84 -4.72 30.96 -26.63
C CYS A 84 -5.09 32.43 -26.42
N CYS A 85 -5.89 33.03 -27.32
CA CYS A 85 -6.36 34.41 -27.12
C CYS A 85 -7.15 34.57 -25.82
N LEU A 86 -8.06 33.65 -25.50
CA LEU A 86 -8.88 33.73 -24.29
C LEU A 86 -8.02 33.61 -23.02
N ALA A 87 -6.99 32.76 -23.02
CA ALA A 87 -6.03 32.67 -21.91
C ALA A 87 -5.28 33.99 -21.71
N ASP A 88 -4.77 34.60 -22.79
CA ASP A 88 -4.12 35.91 -22.72
C ASP A 88 -5.08 37.03 -22.32
N ILE A 89 -6.34 36.98 -22.74
CA ILE A 89 -7.36 37.94 -22.28
C ILE A 89 -7.55 37.82 -20.77
N PHE A 90 -7.63 36.61 -20.21
CA PHE A 90 -7.67 36.45 -18.75
C PHE A 90 -6.41 36.99 -18.07
N ARG A 91 -5.23 36.82 -18.68
CA ARG A 91 -3.96 37.40 -18.19
C ARG A 91 -3.98 38.92 -18.15
N ILE A 92 -4.37 39.56 -19.25
CA ILE A 92 -4.32 41.02 -19.45
C ILE A 92 -5.36 41.75 -18.60
N TYR A 93 -6.53 41.16 -18.44
CA TYR A 93 -7.65 41.78 -17.73
C TYR A 93 -7.71 41.35 -16.26
N ALA A 94 -6.85 40.46 -15.78
CA ALA A 94 -6.77 40.14 -14.37
C ALA A 94 -6.63 41.43 -13.51
N PRO A 95 -7.27 41.51 -12.33
CA PRO A 95 -8.14 40.50 -11.72
C PRO A 95 -9.58 40.49 -12.27
N GLU A 96 -10.01 41.51 -13.02
CA GLU A 96 -11.39 41.68 -13.49
C GLU A 96 -11.55 41.27 -14.96
N ALA A 97 -11.95 40.02 -15.19
CA ALA A 97 -12.18 39.52 -16.54
C ALA A 97 -13.27 40.32 -17.28
N PRO A 98 -13.16 40.52 -18.61
CA PRO A 98 -14.12 41.32 -19.38
C PRO A 98 -15.48 40.62 -19.58
N TYR A 99 -15.60 39.36 -19.16
CA TYR A 99 -16.80 38.54 -19.33
C TYR A 99 -17.63 38.56 -18.04
N THR A 100 -18.77 39.25 -18.05
CA THR A 100 -19.62 39.42 -16.85
C THR A 100 -20.71 38.36 -16.71
N SER A 101 -21.01 37.59 -17.76
CA SER A 101 -22.03 36.54 -17.72
C SER A 101 -21.45 35.23 -17.19
N HIS A 102 -22.07 34.68 -16.14
CA HIS A 102 -21.68 33.39 -15.55
C HIS A 102 -21.76 32.24 -16.56
N ASP A 103 -22.85 32.14 -17.33
CA ASP A 103 -23.00 31.16 -18.41
C ASP A 103 -21.87 31.28 -19.44
N LYS A 104 -21.49 32.52 -19.76
CA LYS A 104 -20.44 32.77 -20.74
C LYS A 104 -19.07 32.34 -20.24
N LEU A 105 -18.75 32.63 -18.98
CA LEU A 105 -17.52 32.15 -18.34
C LEU A 105 -17.49 30.63 -18.30
N LYS A 106 -18.59 29.97 -17.91
CA LYS A 106 -18.73 28.50 -17.92
C LYS A 106 -18.42 27.92 -19.30
N ASP A 107 -19.04 28.46 -20.35
CA ASP A 107 -18.81 28.02 -21.73
C ASP A 107 -17.36 28.18 -22.18
N ILE A 108 -16.71 29.29 -21.81
CA ILE A 108 -15.31 29.57 -22.13
C ILE A 108 -14.40 28.55 -21.44
N PHE A 109 -14.55 28.30 -20.14
CA PHE A 109 -13.67 27.37 -19.43
C PHE A 109 -13.91 25.92 -19.85
N LEU A 110 -15.15 25.49 -20.10
CA LEU A 110 -15.42 24.17 -20.68
C LEU A 110 -14.86 24.04 -22.10
N PHE A 111 -14.88 25.12 -22.89
CA PHE A 111 -14.19 25.18 -24.18
C PHE A 111 -12.67 25.02 -24.02
N ILE A 112 -12.04 25.81 -23.15
CA ILE A 112 -10.59 25.73 -22.88
C ILE A 112 -10.21 24.31 -22.42
N THR A 113 -10.97 23.72 -21.50
CA THR A 113 -10.75 22.33 -21.04
C THR A 113 -10.77 21.34 -22.20
N ARG A 114 -11.71 21.47 -23.14
CA ARG A 114 -11.74 20.60 -24.35
C ARG A 114 -10.50 20.76 -25.21
N GLN A 115 -9.90 21.95 -25.25
CA GLN A 115 -8.68 22.20 -25.99
C GLN A 115 -7.45 21.59 -25.31
N LEU A 116 -7.42 21.48 -23.99
CA LEU A 116 -6.35 20.78 -23.25
C LEU A 116 -6.22 19.30 -23.62
N LYS A 117 -7.25 18.66 -24.21
CA LYS A 117 -7.13 17.32 -24.82
C LYS A 117 -6.03 17.21 -25.87
N GLY A 118 -5.71 18.31 -26.55
CA GLY A 118 -4.63 18.35 -27.53
C GLY A 118 -3.23 18.11 -26.96
N LEU A 119 -3.07 18.15 -25.63
CA LEU A 119 -1.81 17.81 -24.96
C LEU A 119 -1.46 16.32 -25.09
N GLU A 120 -2.43 15.43 -25.35
CA GLU A 120 -2.18 13.99 -25.46
C GLU A 120 -1.13 13.65 -26.53
N ASP A 121 -1.20 14.30 -27.69
CA ASP A 121 -0.29 14.07 -28.82
C ASP A 121 0.91 15.02 -28.78
N THR A 122 1.97 14.60 -28.09
CA THR A 122 3.25 15.32 -28.01
C THR A 122 4.01 15.45 -29.33
N LYS A 123 3.62 14.69 -30.36
CA LYS A 123 4.27 14.71 -31.69
C LYS A 123 3.56 15.64 -32.66
N SER A 124 2.38 16.15 -32.28
CA SER A 124 1.63 17.10 -33.08
C SER A 124 2.44 18.38 -33.34
N PRO A 125 2.45 18.93 -34.57
CA PRO A 125 3.09 20.22 -34.84
C PRO A 125 2.42 21.39 -34.08
N GLN A 126 1.20 21.18 -33.57
CA GLN A 126 0.49 22.14 -32.72
C GLN A 126 0.82 21.98 -31.22
N PHE A 127 1.57 20.96 -30.79
CA PHE A 127 1.80 20.66 -29.37
C PHE A 127 2.32 21.86 -28.58
N ASN A 128 3.27 22.62 -29.12
CA ASN A 128 3.82 23.80 -28.46
C ASN A 128 2.76 24.88 -28.15
N ARG A 129 1.68 24.96 -28.93
CA ARG A 129 0.57 25.89 -28.65
C ARG A 129 -0.34 25.37 -27.55
N TYR A 130 -0.59 24.06 -27.49
CA TYR A 130 -1.30 23.46 -26.36
C TYR A 130 -0.49 23.58 -25.07
N PHE A 131 0.84 23.42 -25.15
CA PHE A 131 1.75 23.66 -24.03
C PHE A 131 1.69 25.12 -23.56
N TYR A 132 1.78 26.09 -24.48
CA TYR A 132 1.62 27.52 -24.18
C TYR A 132 0.28 27.81 -23.48
N LEU A 133 -0.82 27.23 -23.98
CA LEU A 133 -2.14 27.37 -23.37
C LEU A 133 -2.13 26.89 -21.92
N LEU A 134 -1.61 25.68 -21.66
CA LEU A 134 -1.49 25.14 -20.30
C LEU A 134 -0.62 26.01 -19.39
N GLU A 135 0.57 26.42 -19.88
CA GLU A 135 1.52 27.25 -19.15
C GLU A 135 0.89 28.59 -18.73
N ASN A 136 0.21 29.26 -19.65
CA ASN A 136 -0.49 30.52 -19.39
C ASN A 136 -1.60 30.36 -18.34
N LEU A 137 -2.49 29.37 -18.52
CA LEU A 137 -3.58 29.10 -17.58
C LEU A 137 -3.08 28.78 -16.17
N ALA A 138 -2.00 28.00 -16.06
CA ALA A 138 -1.39 27.64 -14.79
C ALA A 138 -0.72 28.84 -14.11
N TRP A 139 0.01 29.66 -14.87
CA TRP A 139 0.71 30.83 -14.34
C TRP A 139 -0.25 31.93 -13.86
N VAL A 140 -1.30 32.22 -14.64
CA VAL A 140 -2.34 33.20 -14.28
C VAL A 140 -3.32 32.65 -13.24
N LYS A 141 -3.38 31.32 -13.07
CA LYS A 141 -4.41 30.62 -12.29
C LYS A 141 -5.82 30.96 -12.76
N SER A 142 -6.03 31.04 -14.07
CA SER A 142 -7.26 31.58 -14.67
C SER A 142 -8.53 30.84 -14.23
N TYR A 143 -8.44 29.54 -13.91
CA TYR A 143 -9.58 28.76 -13.44
C TYR A 143 -10.11 29.19 -12.06
N ASN A 144 -9.37 29.97 -11.27
CA ASN A 144 -9.86 30.49 -10.00
C ASN A 144 -11.03 31.48 -10.18
N ILE A 145 -11.16 32.09 -11.37
CA ILE A 145 -12.34 32.90 -11.74
C ILE A 145 -13.63 32.08 -11.64
N CYS A 146 -13.55 30.75 -11.84
CA CYS A 146 -14.71 29.90 -11.75
C CYS A 146 -15.28 29.78 -10.33
N PHE A 147 -14.56 30.15 -9.26
CA PHE A 147 -15.08 30.00 -7.89
C PHE A 147 -16.38 30.78 -7.64
N GLU A 148 -16.59 31.89 -8.35
CA GLU A 148 -17.80 32.72 -8.23
C GLU A 148 -18.99 32.16 -9.02
N LEU A 149 -18.81 31.08 -9.79
CA LEU A 149 -19.86 30.47 -10.62
C LEU A 149 -20.64 29.41 -9.82
N GLU A 150 -21.97 29.38 -9.97
CA GLU A 150 -22.83 28.41 -9.30
C GLU A 150 -22.48 26.94 -9.66
N ASP A 151 -22.13 26.67 -10.91
CA ASP A 151 -21.76 25.34 -11.42
C ASP A 151 -20.23 25.14 -11.60
N CYS A 152 -19.42 25.76 -10.74
CA CYS A 152 -17.96 25.71 -10.86
C CYS A 152 -17.39 24.28 -10.78
N ASN A 153 -18.03 23.39 -10.03
CA ASN A 153 -17.60 22.02 -9.83
C ASN A 153 -17.58 21.21 -11.14
N ASP A 154 -18.57 21.37 -12.02
CA ASP A 154 -18.62 20.69 -13.32
C ASP A 154 -17.37 21.01 -14.16
N ILE A 155 -16.94 22.27 -14.10
CA ILE A 155 -15.76 22.77 -14.82
C ILE A 155 -14.50 22.10 -14.27
N PHE A 156 -14.34 22.07 -12.95
CA PHE A 156 -13.17 21.48 -12.28
C PHE A 156 -13.12 19.96 -12.48
N ILE A 157 -14.25 19.27 -12.33
CA ILE A 157 -14.35 17.82 -12.56
C ILE A 157 -13.93 17.50 -14.00
N GLN A 158 -14.44 18.24 -14.99
CA GLN A 158 -14.09 18.02 -16.38
C GLN A 158 -12.62 18.36 -16.68
N LEU A 159 -12.06 19.38 -16.02
CA LEU A 159 -10.64 19.72 -16.11
C LEU A 159 -9.78 18.58 -15.58
N PHE A 160 -10.03 18.11 -14.36
CA PHE A 160 -9.25 17.06 -13.72
C PHE A 160 -9.32 15.74 -14.51
N LYS A 161 -10.53 15.32 -14.93
CA LYS A 161 -10.71 14.17 -15.82
C LYS A 161 -9.91 14.34 -17.12
N THR A 162 -9.86 15.55 -17.68
CA THR A 162 -9.08 15.83 -18.89
C THR A 162 -7.58 15.72 -18.63
N LEU A 163 -7.04 16.35 -17.59
CA LEU A 163 -5.60 16.32 -17.28
C LEU A 163 -5.11 14.91 -16.95
N PHE A 164 -5.85 14.13 -16.16
CA PHE A 164 -5.52 12.73 -15.86
C PHE A 164 -5.61 11.80 -17.07
N SER A 165 -6.50 12.09 -18.04
CA SER A 165 -6.61 11.27 -19.25
C SER A 165 -5.54 11.56 -20.30
N VAL A 166 -5.05 12.81 -20.38
CA VAL A 166 -4.05 13.17 -21.41
C VAL A 166 -2.63 12.84 -20.98
N ILE A 167 -2.32 12.87 -19.68
CA ILE A 167 -0.95 12.70 -19.17
C ILE A 167 -0.38 11.34 -19.57
N ASN A 168 0.82 11.34 -20.17
CA ASN A 168 1.48 10.13 -20.64
C ASN A 168 3.02 10.24 -20.61
N ASN A 169 3.70 9.13 -20.88
CA ASN A 169 5.15 9.00 -20.75
C ASN A 169 5.96 9.93 -21.68
N SER A 170 5.31 10.53 -22.69
CA SER A 170 5.97 11.44 -23.64
C SER A 170 6.05 12.87 -23.12
N HIS A 171 5.32 13.20 -22.05
CA HIS A 171 5.36 14.53 -21.45
C HIS A 171 6.64 14.75 -20.66
N ASN A 172 7.23 15.93 -20.84
CA ASN A 172 8.36 16.37 -20.01
C ASN A 172 7.87 16.85 -18.64
N GLN A 173 8.83 17.07 -17.73
CA GLN A 173 8.53 17.52 -16.37
C GLN A 173 7.82 18.88 -16.33
N LYS A 174 8.06 19.80 -17.28
CA LYS A 174 7.38 21.10 -17.30
C LYS A 174 5.88 20.98 -17.50
N VAL A 175 5.45 20.12 -18.44
CA VAL A 175 4.02 19.83 -18.65
C VAL A 175 3.38 19.35 -17.35
N GLN A 176 4.02 18.39 -16.67
CA GLN A 176 3.55 17.85 -15.40
C GLN A 176 3.46 18.94 -14.32
N MET A 177 4.47 19.81 -14.21
CA MET A 177 4.46 20.92 -13.25
C MET A 177 3.30 21.88 -13.50
N HIS A 178 3.05 22.32 -14.73
CA HIS A 178 1.93 23.23 -15.01
C HIS A 178 0.56 22.58 -14.78
N MET A 179 0.40 21.28 -15.08
CA MET A 179 -0.82 20.55 -14.72
C MET A 179 -1.02 20.54 -13.19
N LEU A 180 0.05 20.26 -12.43
CA LEU A 180 0.01 20.26 -10.97
C LEU A 180 -0.28 21.64 -10.40
N ASP A 181 0.37 22.70 -10.90
CA ASP A 181 0.19 24.07 -10.39
C ASP A 181 -1.27 24.52 -10.59
N LEU A 182 -1.85 24.23 -11.76
CA LEU A 182 -3.25 24.51 -12.05
C LEU A 182 -4.20 23.74 -11.12
N MET A 183 -4.00 22.43 -10.96
CA MET A 183 -4.85 21.60 -10.11
C MET A 183 -4.68 21.92 -8.61
N SER A 184 -3.46 22.21 -8.16
CA SER A 184 -3.16 22.61 -6.80
C SER A 184 -3.80 23.95 -6.45
N SER A 185 -3.78 24.92 -7.36
CA SER A 185 -4.46 26.21 -7.18
C SER A 185 -5.95 26.02 -6.87
N ILE A 186 -6.63 25.17 -7.65
CA ILE A 186 -8.07 24.90 -7.47
C ILE A 186 -8.35 24.29 -6.10
N ILE A 187 -7.54 23.33 -5.65
CA ILE A 187 -7.73 22.67 -4.35
C ILE A 187 -7.42 23.60 -3.18
N MET A 188 -6.36 24.40 -3.28
CA MET A 188 -5.86 25.20 -2.16
C MET A 188 -6.59 26.53 -1.98
N GLU A 189 -7.11 27.11 -3.05
CA GLU A 189 -7.74 28.44 -3.05
C GLU A 189 -9.28 28.39 -3.13
N GLY A 190 -9.86 27.22 -3.40
CA GLY A 190 -11.32 27.03 -3.43
C GLY A 190 -11.94 26.82 -2.05
N ASP A 191 -13.25 27.05 -1.93
CA ASP A 191 -14.02 26.90 -0.68
C ASP A 191 -14.19 25.45 -0.20
N GLY A 192 -13.88 24.47 -1.07
CA GLY A 192 -13.90 23.06 -0.72
C GLY A 192 -13.82 22.15 -1.95
N VAL A 193 -13.46 20.89 -1.71
CA VAL A 193 -13.41 19.85 -2.75
C VAL A 193 -14.65 18.97 -2.61
N THR A 194 -15.47 18.90 -3.65
CA THR A 194 -16.63 18.00 -3.72
C THR A 194 -16.20 16.54 -3.82
N GLN A 195 -17.08 15.62 -3.43
CA GLN A 195 -16.80 14.17 -3.51
C GLN A 195 -16.48 13.73 -4.94
N GLU A 196 -17.24 14.19 -5.94
CA GLU A 196 -16.97 13.81 -7.33
C GLU A 196 -15.61 14.31 -7.82
N LEU A 197 -15.21 15.55 -7.45
CA LEU A 197 -13.88 16.07 -7.77
C LEU A 197 -12.78 15.25 -7.08
N LEU A 198 -12.96 14.91 -5.79
CA LEU A 198 -12.04 14.05 -5.05
C LEU A 198 -11.90 12.67 -5.71
N ASP A 199 -13.00 12.09 -6.20
CA ASP A 199 -13.02 10.80 -6.87
C ASP A 199 -12.19 10.82 -8.16
N THR A 200 -12.19 11.95 -8.89
CA THR A 200 -11.33 12.11 -10.09
C THR A 200 -9.84 12.00 -9.76
N ILE A 201 -9.44 12.28 -8.52
CA ILE A 201 -8.06 12.17 -8.04
C ILE A 201 -7.81 10.74 -7.53
N LEU A 202 -8.65 10.26 -6.61
CA LEU A 202 -8.46 9.00 -5.89
C LEU A 202 -8.57 7.76 -6.80
N ILE A 203 -9.38 7.81 -7.86
CA ILE A 203 -9.51 6.69 -8.82
C ILE A 203 -8.15 6.27 -9.41
N ASN A 204 -7.23 7.21 -9.61
CA ASN A 204 -5.90 6.96 -10.15
C ASN A 204 -4.98 6.18 -9.19
N LEU A 205 -5.34 6.08 -7.90
CA LEU A 205 -4.60 5.33 -6.90
C LEU A 205 -5.00 3.86 -6.84
N ILE A 206 -6.17 3.49 -7.37
CA ILE A 206 -6.65 2.10 -7.35
C ILE A 206 -5.69 1.21 -8.16
N PRO A 207 -5.31 0.02 -7.67
CA PRO A 207 -4.35 -0.85 -8.35
C PRO A 207 -4.65 -1.11 -9.84
N ALA A 208 -5.92 -1.30 -10.20
CA ALA A 208 -6.34 -1.49 -11.59
C ALA A 208 -6.00 -0.28 -12.49
N HIS A 209 -6.28 0.94 -12.02
CA HIS A 209 -6.01 2.18 -12.76
C HIS A 209 -4.53 2.54 -12.77
N LYS A 210 -3.85 2.36 -11.62
CA LYS A 210 -2.40 2.56 -11.47
C LYS A 210 -1.59 1.70 -12.46
N ASN A 211 -2.02 0.46 -12.69
CA ASN A 211 -1.38 -0.46 -13.63
C ASN A 211 -1.62 -0.07 -15.10
N LEU A 212 -2.76 0.56 -15.41
CA LEU A 212 -3.09 1.03 -16.75
C LEU A 212 -2.39 2.35 -17.11
N ASN A 213 -2.36 3.31 -16.19
CA ASN A 213 -1.75 4.61 -16.40
C ASN A 213 -0.91 5.05 -15.20
N LYS A 214 0.37 4.69 -15.22
CA LYS A 214 1.33 5.08 -14.19
C LYS A 214 1.55 6.60 -14.11
N GLN A 215 1.42 7.33 -15.21
CA GLN A 215 1.64 8.79 -15.21
C GLN A 215 0.50 9.53 -14.52
N ALA A 216 -0.74 9.08 -14.70
CA ALA A 216 -1.88 9.61 -13.95
C ALA A 216 -1.74 9.32 -12.45
N TYR A 217 -1.26 8.13 -12.08
CA TYR A 217 -0.92 7.80 -10.70
C TYR A 217 0.16 8.72 -10.12
N ASP A 218 1.27 8.92 -10.83
CA ASP A 218 2.39 9.76 -10.36
C ASP A 218 1.98 11.25 -10.26
N LEU A 219 1.11 11.73 -11.16
CA LEU A 219 0.49 13.05 -11.09
C LEU A 219 -0.41 13.19 -9.85
N ALA A 220 -1.32 12.23 -9.62
CA ALA A 220 -2.23 12.24 -8.46
C ALA A 220 -1.46 12.19 -7.14
N LYS A 221 -0.43 11.33 -7.07
CA LYS A 221 0.49 11.23 -5.93
C LYS A 221 1.16 12.57 -5.62
N THR A 222 1.66 13.26 -6.64
CA THR A 222 2.33 14.56 -6.45
C THR A 222 1.34 15.65 -6.05
N LEU A 223 0.15 15.64 -6.64
CA LEU A 223 -0.94 16.55 -6.28
C LEU A 223 -1.31 16.43 -4.81
N LEU A 224 -1.61 15.21 -4.35
CA LEU A 224 -2.02 14.93 -2.97
C LEU A 224 -0.97 15.39 -1.95
N LYS A 225 0.32 15.20 -2.25
CA LYS A 225 1.43 15.72 -1.42
C LYS A 225 1.44 17.24 -1.34
N ARG A 226 1.27 17.92 -2.48
CA ARG A 226 1.30 19.39 -2.53
C ARG A 226 0.13 20.02 -1.79
N THR A 227 -1.03 19.35 -1.78
CA THR A 227 -2.28 19.89 -1.25
C THR A 227 -2.69 19.26 0.07
N VAL A 228 -1.78 18.57 0.78
CA VAL A 228 -2.08 17.76 1.98
C VAL A 228 -2.83 18.57 3.05
N GLN A 229 -2.48 19.83 3.25
CA GLN A 229 -3.08 20.70 4.27
C GLN A 229 -4.57 20.96 4.03
N THR A 230 -5.03 20.92 2.78
CA THR A 230 -6.43 21.19 2.42
C THR A 230 -7.18 19.90 2.13
N ILE A 231 -6.58 18.97 1.40
CA ILE A 231 -7.26 17.77 0.91
C ILE A 231 -7.46 16.69 1.97
N GLU A 232 -6.67 16.70 3.05
CA GLU A 232 -6.77 15.74 4.15
C GLU A 232 -8.17 15.73 4.76
N THR A 233 -8.79 16.89 4.98
CA THR A 233 -10.12 16.98 5.59
C THR A 233 -11.20 16.41 4.67
N CYS A 234 -11.07 16.62 3.35
CA CYS A 234 -11.96 16.02 2.35
C CYS A 234 -11.83 14.49 2.31
N ILE A 235 -10.59 13.98 2.35
CA ILE A 235 -10.29 12.55 2.43
C ILE A 235 -10.85 11.94 3.72
N ALA A 236 -10.66 12.62 4.86
CA ALA A 236 -11.16 12.19 6.15
C ALA A 236 -12.70 12.12 6.17
N ASN A 237 -13.37 13.09 5.55
CA ASN A 237 -14.83 13.11 5.41
C ASN A 237 -15.32 11.96 4.54
N PHE A 238 -14.68 11.69 3.40
CA PHE A 238 -14.99 10.54 2.55
C PHE A 238 -14.92 9.23 3.34
N PHE A 239 -13.79 8.97 4.02
CA PHE A 239 -13.65 7.76 4.83
C PHE A 239 -14.60 7.72 6.01
N ASN A 240 -14.97 8.87 6.61
CA ASN A 240 -15.95 8.89 7.69
C ASN A 240 -17.33 8.44 7.20
N GLN A 241 -17.78 8.92 6.04
CA GLN A 241 -19.05 8.51 5.45
C GLN A 241 -19.06 7.00 5.13
N VAL A 242 -17.99 6.48 4.55
CA VAL A 242 -17.93 5.07 4.12
C VAL A 242 -17.64 4.13 5.30
N LEU A 243 -16.55 4.35 6.04
CA LEU A 243 -16.15 3.49 7.15
C LEU A 243 -17.10 3.65 8.34
N VAL A 244 -17.27 4.86 8.87
CA VAL A 244 -17.96 5.06 10.14
C VAL A 244 -19.48 5.04 9.96
N MET A 245 -20.00 5.73 8.95
CA MET A 245 -21.45 5.83 8.73
C MET A 245 -22.02 4.72 7.82
N GLY A 246 -21.18 3.92 7.17
CA GLY A 246 -21.62 2.82 6.30
C GLY A 246 -22.32 3.26 5.01
N LYS A 247 -22.11 4.50 4.56
CA LYS A 247 -22.76 5.05 3.35
C LYS A 247 -21.92 4.76 2.11
N SER A 248 -22.05 3.56 1.56
CA SER A 248 -21.35 3.16 0.32
C SER A 248 -21.85 3.89 -0.95
N SER A 249 -23.05 4.46 -0.93
CA SER A 249 -23.61 5.18 -2.07
C SER A 249 -23.01 6.57 -2.31
N VAL A 250 -22.04 6.99 -1.49
CA VAL A 250 -21.40 8.31 -1.60
C VAL A 250 -20.42 8.36 -2.77
N SER A 251 -19.84 7.21 -3.15
CA SER A 251 -18.87 7.11 -4.23
C SER A 251 -18.73 5.67 -4.71
N ASP A 252 -18.49 5.49 -6.01
CA ASP A 252 -18.12 4.19 -6.60
C ASP A 252 -16.77 3.68 -6.07
N LEU A 253 -15.97 4.53 -5.43
CA LEU A 253 -14.69 4.15 -4.83
C LEU A 253 -14.85 3.50 -3.44
N SER A 254 -16.06 3.42 -2.90
CA SER A 254 -16.34 2.91 -1.55
C SER A 254 -15.91 1.46 -1.33
N GLU A 255 -15.89 0.65 -2.39
CA GLU A 255 -15.41 -0.74 -2.36
C GLU A 255 -13.87 -0.87 -2.31
N HIS A 256 -13.14 0.22 -2.57
CA HIS A 256 -11.68 0.26 -2.61
C HIS A 256 -11.04 0.98 -1.42
N VAL A 257 -11.79 1.28 -0.36
CA VAL A 257 -11.31 2.10 0.77
C VAL A 257 -10.01 1.60 1.41
N PHE A 258 -9.83 0.28 1.57
CA PHE A 258 -8.62 -0.25 2.19
C PHE A 258 -7.39 -0.15 1.27
N ASP A 259 -7.58 -0.32 -0.04
CA ASP A 259 -6.51 -0.13 -1.03
C ASP A 259 -6.11 1.36 -1.10
N LEU A 260 -7.10 2.25 -1.07
CA LEU A 260 -6.87 3.70 -1.02
C LEU A 260 -6.11 4.13 0.24
N ILE A 261 -6.49 3.63 1.42
CA ILE A 261 -5.77 3.95 2.66
C ILE A 261 -4.32 3.47 2.58
N GLN A 262 -4.07 2.27 2.05
CA GLN A 262 -2.71 1.76 1.90
C GLN A 262 -1.85 2.62 0.95
N GLU A 263 -2.41 3.04 -0.19
CA GLU A 263 -1.71 3.91 -1.14
C GLU A 263 -1.52 5.32 -0.57
N LEU A 264 -2.53 5.92 0.05
CA LEU A 264 -2.43 7.24 0.68
C LEU A 264 -1.36 7.26 1.79
N PHE A 265 -1.30 6.22 2.63
CA PHE A 265 -0.27 6.09 3.66
C PHE A 265 1.14 6.05 3.05
N SER A 266 1.30 5.33 1.93
CA SER A 266 2.57 5.23 1.21
C SER A 266 2.96 6.53 0.48
N ILE A 267 1.98 7.38 0.16
CA ILE A 267 2.19 8.70 -0.44
C ILE A 267 2.67 9.65 0.65
N ASP A 268 1.84 9.90 1.65
CA ASP A 268 2.12 10.77 2.78
C ASP A 268 1.19 10.41 3.96
N PRO A 269 1.72 9.91 5.09
CA PRO A 269 0.92 9.57 6.27
C PRO A 269 0.03 10.70 6.79
N LEU A 270 0.40 11.97 6.54
CA LEU A 270 -0.38 13.14 6.95
C LEU A 270 -1.77 13.17 6.30
N LEU A 271 -1.94 12.59 5.10
CA LEU A 271 -3.24 12.47 4.41
C LEU A 271 -4.28 11.63 5.17
N LEU A 272 -3.83 10.87 6.17
CA LEU A 272 -4.66 9.95 6.94
C LEU A 272 -4.74 10.32 8.42
N THR A 273 -4.26 11.50 8.81
CA THR A 273 -4.20 11.94 10.21
C THR A 273 -5.55 11.76 10.92
N SER A 274 -6.63 12.26 10.32
CA SER A 274 -7.98 12.15 10.87
C SER A 274 -8.70 10.83 10.53
N VAL A 275 -8.06 9.97 9.72
CA VAL A 275 -8.54 8.61 9.40
C VAL A 275 -8.06 7.61 10.45
N MET A 276 -6.89 7.81 11.05
CA MET A 276 -6.35 6.90 12.07
C MET A 276 -7.31 6.66 13.26
N PRO A 277 -7.96 7.70 13.84
CA PRO A 277 -8.96 7.47 14.90
C PRO A 277 -10.20 6.70 14.42
N GLN A 278 -10.56 6.80 13.13
CA GLN A 278 -11.69 6.06 12.55
C GLN A 278 -11.36 4.56 12.45
N LEU A 279 -10.11 4.22 12.10
CA LEU A 279 -9.62 2.85 12.13
C LEU A 279 -9.57 2.30 13.56
N GLU A 280 -9.13 3.11 14.54
CA GLU A 280 -9.17 2.73 15.95
C GLU A 280 -10.61 2.44 16.42
N PHE A 281 -11.57 3.27 16.01
CA PHE A 281 -12.98 3.03 16.27
C PHE A 281 -13.45 1.71 15.65
N LYS A 282 -13.08 1.41 14.41
CA LYS A 282 -13.45 0.16 13.74
C LYS A 282 -12.80 -1.09 14.33
N LEU A 283 -11.61 -0.98 14.93
CA LEU A 283 -11.03 -2.09 15.72
C LEU A 283 -11.90 -2.49 16.92
N LYS A 284 -12.79 -1.61 17.37
CA LYS A 284 -13.75 -1.84 18.47
C LYS A 284 -15.14 -2.23 17.97
N SER A 285 -15.32 -2.47 16.66
CA SER A 285 -16.59 -2.92 16.09
C SER A 285 -17.05 -4.24 16.71
N ASN A 286 -18.36 -4.43 16.82
CA ASN A 286 -18.94 -5.71 17.25
C ASN A 286 -18.86 -6.77 16.14
N ASP A 287 -18.71 -6.36 14.89
CA ASP A 287 -18.58 -7.27 13.74
C ASP A 287 -17.13 -7.81 13.62
N GLY A 288 -17.00 -9.14 13.66
CA GLY A 288 -15.72 -9.83 13.55
C GLY A 288 -15.04 -9.70 12.18
N GLU A 289 -15.80 -9.55 11.10
CA GLU A 289 -15.27 -9.38 9.74
C GLU A 289 -14.79 -7.94 9.50
N GLU A 290 -15.51 -6.94 10.02
CA GLU A 290 -15.03 -5.55 10.01
C GLU A 290 -13.70 -5.42 10.77
N ARG A 291 -13.63 -5.98 11.99
CA ARG A 291 -12.39 -5.99 12.78
C ARG A 291 -11.26 -6.69 12.02
N LEU A 292 -11.54 -7.83 11.39
CA LEU A 292 -10.54 -8.57 10.60
C LEU A 292 -10.00 -7.74 9.43
N ALA A 293 -10.88 -7.06 8.68
CA ALA A 293 -10.47 -6.21 7.56
C ALA A 293 -9.54 -5.08 8.02
N VAL A 294 -9.87 -4.41 9.13
CA VAL A 294 -9.03 -3.34 9.70
C VAL A 294 -7.71 -3.88 10.26
N VAL A 295 -7.72 -5.04 10.91
CA VAL A 295 -6.48 -5.68 11.39
C VAL A 295 -5.56 -6.05 10.23
N ARG A 296 -6.08 -6.57 9.11
CA ARG A 296 -5.28 -6.83 7.90
C ARG A 296 -4.66 -5.56 7.33
N LEU A 297 -5.43 -4.47 7.26
CA LEU A 297 -4.91 -3.18 6.81
C LEU A 297 -3.79 -2.70 7.75
N LEU A 298 -4.06 -2.60 9.06
CA LEU A 298 -3.10 -2.08 10.03
C LEU A 298 -1.86 -2.97 10.15
N ALA A 299 -1.97 -4.29 9.99
CA ALA A 299 -0.82 -5.18 9.92
C ALA A 299 0.13 -4.81 8.78
N LYS A 300 -0.39 -4.42 7.61
CA LYS A 300 0.44 -3.91 6.50
C LYS A 300 1.05 -2.54 6.84
N LEU A 301 0.27 -1.62 7.41
CA LEU A 301 0.74 -0.27 7.72
C LEU A 301 1.82 -0.27 8.81
N PHE A 302 1.62 -1.00 9.92
CA PHE A 302 2.61 -1.15 10.98
C PHE A 302 3.80 -2.02 10.57
N GLY A 303 3.61 -2.97 9.65
CA GLY A 303 4.65 -3.93 9.25
C GLY A 303 5.54 -3.46 8.10
N ALA A 304 5.22 -2.33 7.46
CA ALA A 304 6.04 -1.75 6.40
C ALA A 304 7.39 -1.27 6.96
N LYS A 305 8.50 -1.61 6.28
CA LYS A 305 9.87 -1.47 6.80
C LYS A 305 10.24 -0.06 7.29
N ASP A 306 9.69 0.95 6.64
CA ASP A 306 9.90 2.39 6.89
C ASP A 306 8.74 3.03 7.68
N SER A 307 7.82 2.22 8.20
CA SER A 307 6.69 2.71 8.99
C SER A 307 7.12 3.18 10.37
N GLU A 308 6.73 4.42 10.69
CA GLU A 308 6.83 5.00 12.03
C GLU A 308 5.47 5.10 12.72
N LEU A 309 4.42 4.49 12.15
CA LEU A 309 3.04 4.65 12.62
C LEU A 309 2.86 4.27 14.09
N ALA A 310 3.56 3.23 14.56
CA ALA A 310 3.49 2.80 15.95
C ALA A 310 4.03 3.85 16.93
N THR A 311 5.06 4.59 16.52
CA THR A 311 5.66 5.67 17.30
C THR A 311 4.81 6.94 17.22
N GLN A 312 4.31 7.27 16.03
CA GLN A 312 3.50 8.47 15.79
C GLN A 312 2.09 8.37 16.39
N ASN A 313 1.49 7.18 16.41
CA ASN A 313 0.15 6.93 16.95
C ASN A 313 0.13 5.74 17.91
N ARG A 314 0.67 5.98 19.12
CA ARG A 314 0.70 4.99 20.20
C ARG A 314 -0.70 4.47 20.62
N PRO A 315 -1.76 5.30 20.70
CA PRO A 315 -3.11 4.79 21.00
C PRO A 315 -3.61 3.75 20.00
N LEU A 316 -3.46 4.00 18.69
CA LEU A 316 -3.85 3.05 17.65
C LEU A 316 -3.02 1.77 17.73
N TRP A 317 -1.71 1.89 17.96
CA TRP A 317 -0.82 0.75 18.15
C TRP A 317 -1.25 -0.13 19.33
N GLN A 318 -1.55 0.47 20.49
CA GLN A 318 -2.03 -0.27 21.66
C GLN A 318 -3.39 -0.95 21.39
N CYS A 319 -4.30 -0.26 20.71
CA CYS A 319 -5.59 -0.83 20.34
C CYS A 319 -5.42 -2.04 19.40
N PHE A 320 -4.53 -1.93 18.42
CA PHE A 320 -4.15 -3.00 17.51
C PHE A 320 -3.53 -4.19 18.24
N LEU A 321 -2.57 -3.97 19.15
CA LEU A 321 -1.99 -5.04 19.96
C LEU A 321 -3.05 -5.75 20.83
N GLY A 322 -4.07 -5.04 21.30
CA GLY A 322 -5.21 -5.64 21.99
C GLY A 322 -5.95 -6.70 21.16
N ARG A 323 -5.84 -6.68 19.82
CA ARG A 323 -6.49 -7.66 18.92
C ARG A 323 -5.82 -9.03 18.90
N PHE A 324 -4.62 -9.17 19.45
CA PHE A 324 -4.08 -10.49 19.76
C PHE A 324 -5.00 -11.28 20.70
N ASN A 325 -5.80 -10.60 21.52
CA ASN A 325 -6.77 -11.18 22.44
C ASN A 325 -8.22 -11.13 21.94
N ASP A 326 -8.43 -10.94 20.63
CA ASP A 326 -9.79 -10.86 20.05
C ASP A 326 -10.58 -12.16 20.21
N ILE A 327 -11.90 -12.06 20.35
CA ILE A 327 -12.81 -13.21 20.41
C ILE A 327 -12.88 -13.97 19.08
N HIS A 328 -12.63 -13.28 17.96
CA HIS A 328 -12.75 -13.83 16.61
C HIS A 328 -11.42 -14.49 16.19
N VAL A 329 -11.44 -15.81 15.96
CA VAL A 329 -10.24 -16.60 15.63
C VAL A 329 -9.43 -16.03 14.45
N PRO A 330 -10.06 -15.66 13.31
CA PRO A 330 -9.32 -15.07 12.18
C PRO A 330 -8.55 -13.79 12.53
N VAL A 331 -9.08 -12.95 13.43
CA VAL A 331 -8.43 -11.71 13.86
C VAL A 331 -7.13 -12.01 14.62
N ARG A 332 -7.18 -13.00 15.53
CA ARG A 332 -6.01 -13.44 16.27
C ARG A 332 -4.96 -14.07 15.37
N LEU A 333 -5.39 -14.87 14.40
CA LEU A 333 -4.50 -15.50 13.41
C LEU A 333 -3.75 -14.44 12.61
N GLU A 334 -4.44 -13.41 12.13
CA GLU A 334 -3.82 -12.30 11.41
C GLU A 334 -2.83 -11.52 12.29
N SER A 335 -3.18 -11.30 13.56
CA SER A 335 -2.29 -10.64 14.53
C SER A 335 -0.99 -11.43 14.75
N VAL A 336 -1.07 -12.76 14.84
CA VAL A 336 0.13 -13.62 14.98
C VAL A 336 0.99 -13.61 13.71
N LYS A 337 0.38 -13.58 12.51
CA LYS A 337 1.11 -13.44 11.25
C LYS A 337 1.87 -12.11 11.18
N PHE A 338 1.23 -11.02 11.60
CA PHE A 338 1.86 -9.71 11.71
C PHE A 338 3.13 -9.73 12.58
N ALA A 339 3.12 -10.46 13.70
CA ALA A 339 4.27 -10.51 14.61
C ALA A 339 5.57 -10.97 13.91
N SER A 340 5.48 -11.86 12.93
CA SER A 340 6.65 -12.27 12.12
C SER A 340 7.26 -11.10 11.36
N HIS A 341 6.43 -10.30 10.69
CA HIS A 341 6.88 -9.12 9.95
C HIS A 341 7.42 -8.04 10.89
N CYS A 342 6.75 -7.81 12.03
CA CYS A 342 7.18 -6.85 13.03
C CYS A 342 8.55 -7.20 13.61
N LEU A 343 8.78 -8.44 14.03
CA LEU A 343 10.09 -8.89 14.52
C LEU A 343 11.20 -8.71 13.49
N MET A 344 10.88 -8.85 12.20
CA MET A 344 11.85 -8.75 11.11
C MET A 344 12.17 -7.31 10.67
N ASN A 345 11.20 -6.40 10.78
CA ASN A 345 11.29 -5.05 10.22
C ASN A 345 11.42 -3.97 11.31
N HIS A 346 10.92 -4.23 12.52
CA HIS A 346 10.86 -3.28 13.64
C HIS A 346 11.38 -3.93 14.94
N PRO A 347 12.69 -4.21 15.08
CA PRO A 347 13.26 -4.81 16.30
C PRO A 347 13.02 -3.97 17.56
N ASP A 348 12.83 -2.66 17.41
CA ASP A 348 12.46 -1.72 18.46
C ASP A 348 11.05 -1.99 19.03
N LEU A 349 10.12 -2.43 18.19
CA LEU A 349 8.77 -2.82 18.59
C LEU A 349 8.68 -4.28 19.07
N ALA A 350 9.73 -5.08 18.88
CA ALA A 350 9.76 -6.47 19.34
C ALA A 350 9.52 -6.60 20.85
N ARG A 351 9.92 -5.58 21.63
CA ARG A 351 9.63 -5.50 23.07
C ARG A 351 8.13 -5.41 23.34
N ASP A 352 7.37 -4.67 22.56
CA ASP A 352 5.91 -4.58 22.76
C ASP A 352 5.20 -5.91 22.49
N LEU A 353 5.81 -6.82 21.72
CA LEU A 353 5.32 -8.18 21.47
C LEU A 353 5.78 -9.22 22.50
N THR A 354 6.86 -8.92 23.24
CA THR A 354 7.57 -9.90 24.09
C THR A 354 7.66 -9.52 25.57
N ASP A 355 7.62 -8.24 25.90
CA ASP A 355 8.04 -7.74 27.21
C ASP A 355 6.88 -7.65 28.21
N LEU A 356 7.16 -8.16 29.41
CA LEU A 356 6.32 -8.19 30.59
C LEU A 356 6.37 -6.86 31.37
N THR A 357 7.26 -5.93 31.00
CA THR A 357 7.65 -4.78 31.83
C THR A 357 7.10 -3.42 31.41
N SER A 358 5.99 -3.33 30.67
CA SER A 358 5.23 -2.07 30.65
C SER A 358 4.49 -1.87 31.98
N ARG A 359 5.24 -1.56 33.04
CA ARG A 359 4.72 -1.18 34.37
C ARG A 359 3.78 0.04 34.33
N PHE A 360 3.66 0.70 33.18
CA PHE A 360 2.70 1.78 32.95
C PHE A 360 1.29 1.31 32.52
N LEU A 361 1.08 0.04 32.19
CA LEU A 361 -0.22 -0.49 31.75
C LEU A 361 -0.75 -1.51 32.75
N ARG A 362 -1.25 -1.02 33.88
CA ARG A 362 -1.74 -1.82 35.02
C ARG A 362 -2.99 -2.67 34.72
N ASN A 363 -3.48 -2.71 33.48
CA ASN A 363 -4.77 -3.31 33.07
C ASN A 363 -4.72 -4.16 31.77
N LEU A 364 -3.56 -4.46 31.18
CA LEU A 364 -3.48 -5.38 30.03
C LEU A 364 -2.93 -6.74 30.49
N PRO A 365 -3.69 -7.85 30.36
CA PRO A 365 -3.24 -9.16 30.79
C PRO A 365 -2.13 -9.69 29.88
N ASP A 366 -1.10 -10.25 30.52
CA ASP A 366 -0.02 -11.13 30.05
C ASP A 366 0.29 -11.23 28.53
N MET A 367 1.56 -10.96 28.20
CA MET A 367 2.33 -11.33 27.00
C MET A 367 1.54 -11.97 25.83
N PHE A 368 1.22 -11.17 24.80
CA PHE A 368 0.39 -11.58 23.66
C PHE A 368 0.82 -12.91 23.02
N LEU A 369 2.09 -13.05 22.61
CA LEU A 369 2.56 -14.31 22.00
C LEU A 369 2.59 -15.50 22.97
N LYS A 370 2.80 -15.27 24.27
CA LYS A 370 2.73 -16.34 25.27
C LYS A 370 1.31 -16.85 25.45
N VAL A 371 0.35 -15.93 25.60
CA VAL A 371 -1.05 -16.33 25.73
C VAL A 371 -1.49 -17.03 24.44
N ARG A 372 -1.04 -16.56 23.27
CA ARG A 372 -1.32 -17.23 21.99
C ARG A 372 -0.58 -18.56 21.80
N SER A 373 0.55 -18.80 22.47
CA SER A 373 1.17 -20.14 22.46
C SER A 373 0.33 -21.19 23.20
N HIS A 374 -0.56 -20.74 24.09
CA HIS A 374 -1.53 -21.56 24.84
C HIS A 374 -2.97 -21.35 24.37
N ASP A 375 -3.15 -20.86 23.14
CA ASP A 375 -4.48 -20.58 22.58
C ASP A 375 -5.36 -21.84 22.56
N PRO A 376 -6.68 -21.74 22.81
CA PRO A 376 -7.59 -22.86 22.57
C PRO A 376 -7.51 -23.41 21.14
N GLU A 377 -7.28 -22.53 20.16
CA GLU A 377 -7.23 -22.90 18.75
C GLU A 377 -5.85 -23.42 18.33
N GLU A 378 -5.83 -24.64 17.80
CA GLU A 378 -4.59 -25.30 17.39
C GLU A 378 -3.82 -24.52 16.30
N ALA A 379 -4.55 -23.98 15.33
CA ALA A 379 -3.96 -23.21 14.23
C ALA A 379 -3.19 -21.98 14.73
N ILE A 380 -3.68 -21.30 15.77
CA ILE A 380 -3.01 -20.14 16.36
C ILE A 380 -1.71 -20.58 17.05
N ARG A 381 -1.76 -21.66 17.84
CA ARG A 381 -0.56 -22.19 18.52
C ARG A 381 0.52 -22.60 17.51
N HIS A 382 0.11 -23.20 16.39
CA HIS A 382 0.99 -23.53 15.28
C HIS A 382 1.63 -22.28 14.67
N ASP A 383 0.83 -21.27 14.32
CA ASP A 383 1.34 -20.04 13.70
C ASP A 383 2.31 -19.29 14.63
N VAL A 384 2.10 -19.31 15.96
CA VAL A 384 3.07 -18.73 16.92
C VAL A 384 4.44 -19.41 16.80
N ILE A 385 4.47 -20.74 16.73
CA ILE A 385 5.73 -21.50 16.55
C ILE A 385 6.38 -21.12 15.23
N VAL A 386 5.63 -21.14 14.14
CA VAL A 386 6.13 -20.82 12.79
C VAL A 386 6.70 -19.40 12.75
N THR A 387 6.01 -18.43 13.34
CA THR A 387 6.46 -17.03 13.44
C THR A 387 7.80 -16.91 14.17
N ILE A 388 7.93 -17.50 15.36
CA ILE A 388 9.17 -17.42 16.15
C ILE A 388 10.32 -18.13 15.43
N ILE A 389 10.08 -19.32 14.89
CA ILE A 389 11.10 -20.10 14.18
C ILE A 389 11.56 -19.39 12.91
N ASN A 390 10.66 -18.77 12.14
CA ASN A 390 11.02 -18.05 10.93
C ASN A 390 11.83 -16.77 11.24
N ALA A 391 11.48 -16.04 12.29
CA ALA A 391 12.29 -14.91 12.76
C ALA A 391 13.70 -15.37 13.17
N GLY A 392 13.78 -16.41 14.02
CA GLY A 392 15.06 -16.97 14.47
C GLY A 392 15.91 -17.55 13.34
N LYS A 393 15.30 -18.18 12.33
CA LYS A 393 16.01 -18.65 11.13
C LYS A 393 16.57 -17.50 10.31
N LYS A 394 15.92 -16.34 10.27
CA LYS A 394 16.43 -15.18 9.54
C LYS A 394 17.66 -14.61 10.24
N ASP A 395 17.52 -14.31 11.53
CA ASP A 395 18.60 -13.85 12.40
C ASP A 395 18.25 -14.22 13.85
N LEU A 396 19.18 -14.90 14.53
CA LEU A 396 18.98 -15.38 15.89
C LEU A 396 18.79 -14.22 16.90
N ASN A 397 19.30 -13.01 16.61
CA ASN A 397 19.13 -11.86 17.50
C ASN A 397 17.70 -11.30 17.50
N LEU A 398 16.86 -11.68 16.53
CA LEU A 398 15.44 -11.27 16.47
C LEU A 398 14.57 -12.03 17.45
N VAL A 399 15.08 -13.13 18.02
CA VAL A 399 14.37 -13.95 18.99
C VAL A 399 15.15 -13.98 20.30
N ASN A 400 14.47 -13.69 21.40
CA ASN A 400 15.06 -13.79 22.74
C ASN A 400 14.79 -15.17 23.37
N ASP A 401 15.43 -15.44 24.50
CA ASP A 401 15.29 -16.72 25.22
C ASP A 401 13.84 -16.98 25.66
N GLN A 402 13.03 -15.94 25.89
CA GLN A 402 11.63 -16.08 26.25
C GLN A 402 10.80 -16.65 25.09
N LEU A 403 10.96 -16.08 23.89
CA LEU A 403 10.28 -16.56 22.68
C LEU A 403 10.65 -18.02 22.37
N LEU A 404 11.94 -18.37 22.46
CA LEU A 404 12.38 -19.75 22.30
C LEU A 404 11.87 -20.65 23.43
N GLY A 405 11.68 -20.11 24.63
CA GLY A 405 11.01 -20.75 25.76
C GLY A 405 9.58 -21.18 25.44
N PHE A 406 8.80 -20.38 24.71
CA PHE A 406 7.45 -20.78 24.28
C PHE A 406 7.52 -21.94 23.31
N VAL A 407 8.41 -21.90 22.32
CA VAL A 407 8.60 -23.04 21.40
C VAL A 407 9.02 -24.30 22.17
N ARG A 408 9.89 -24.15 23.18
CA ARG A 408 10.33 -25.24 24.05
C ARG A 408 9.16 -25.90 24.78
N GLU A 409 8.25 -25.13 25.35
CA GLU A 409 7.07 -25.65 26.06
C GLU A 409 6.15 -26.44 25.12
N ARG A 410 6.04 -26.01 23.86
CA ARG A 410 5.22 -26.65 22.82
C ARG A 410 5.85 -27.90 22.19
N THR A 411 7.08 -28.26 22.55
CA THR A 411 7.70 -29.52 22.06
C THR A 411 7.00 -30.77 22.58
N LEU A 412 6.21 -30.67 23.64
CA LEU A 412 5.47 -31.78 24.22
C LEU A 412 4.19 -32.13 23.47
N ASP A 413 3.68 -31.23 22.63
CA ASP A 413 2.40 -31.43 21.95
C ASP A 413 2.39 -30.97 20.47
N LYS A 414 3.55 -30.54 19.92
CA LYS A 414 3.69 -30.14 18.52
C LYS A 414 5.00 -30.59 17.87
N ARG A 415 4.86 -31.39 16.81
CA ARG A 415 5.92 -31.80 15.88
C ARG A 415 6.68 -30.62 15.27
N GLU A 416 5.99 -29.54 14.95
CA GLU A 416 6.58 -28.36 14.32
C GLU A 416 7.53 -27.61 15.24
N ALA A 417 7.28 -27.61 16.56
CA ALA A 417 8.21 -27.04 17.52
C ALA A 417 9.54 -27.80 17.52
N MET A 418 9.48 -29.13 17.52
CA MET A 418 10.68 -29.98 17.46
C MET A 418 11.47 -29.76 16.17
N MET A 419 10.78 -29.78 15.02
CA MET A 419 11.39 -29.55 13.70
C MET A 419 11.99 -28.14 13.59
N GLY A 420 11.30 -27.12 14.11
CA GLY A 420 11.78 -25.74 14.11
C GLY A 420 13.04 -25.56 14.95
N LEU A 421 13.06 -26.09 16.17
CA LEU A 421 14.26 -26.05 17.03
C LEU A 421 15.42 -26.83 16.42
N ALA A 422 15.16 -28.00 15.82
CA ALA A 422 16.19 -28.77 15.11
C ALA A 422 16.82 -27.99 13.95
N GLN A 423 16.02 -27.22 13.20
CA GLN A 423 16.52 -26.35 12.13
C GLN A 423 17.38 -25.21 12.67
N LEU A 424 16.99 -24.58 13.79
CA LEU A 424 17.83 -23.56 14.45
C LEU A 424 19.14 -24.15 14.97
N PHE A 425 19.10 -25.33 15.58
CA PHE A 425 20.30 -26.03 16.06
C PHE A 425 21.26 -26.32 14.90
N LYS A 426 20.77 -26.89 13.79
CA LYS A 426 21.61 -27.16 12.62
C LYS A 426 22.27 -25.88 12.10
N LYS A 427 21.48 -24.80 11.96
CA LYS A 427 21.96 -23.54 11.40
C LYS A 427 23.01 -22.86 12.29
N TYR A 428 22.75 -22.74 13.59
CA TYR A 428 23.59 -21.92 14.46
C TYR A 428 24.56 -22.71 15.33
N CYS A 429 24.21 -23.92 15.75
CA CYS A 429 25.11 -24.75 16.56
C CYS A 429 26.04 -25.61 15.71
N LEU A 430 25.56 -26.20 14.61
CA LEU A 430 26.38 -27.06 13.76
C LEU A 430 27.17 -26.26 12.72
N HIS A 431 26.54 -25.30 12.02
CA HIS A 431 27.23 -24.49 11.02
C HIS A 431 27.84 -23.19 11.57
N HIS A 432 27.61 -22.85 12.84
CA HIS A 432 28.15 -21.65 13.50
C HIS A 432 27.85 -20.33 12.78
N GLU A 433 26.75 -20.23 12.04
CA GLU A 433 26.44 -19.06 11.19
C GLU A 433 26.30 -17.73 11.97
N ALA A 434 26.00 -17.78 13.28
CA ALA A 434 25.91 -16.60 14.15
C ALA A 434 27.09 -16.46 15.14
N GLY A 435 28.15 -17.26 14.98
CA GLY A 435 29.28 -17.32 15.91
C GLY A 435 29.02 -18.20 17.15
N LYS A 436 30.10 -18.55 17.86
CA LYS A 436 30.08 -19.52 18.97
C LYS A 436 29.29 -19.04 20.19
N GLU A 437 29.34 -17.75 20.50
CA GLU A 437 28.66 -17.17 21.66
C GLU A 437 27.13 -17.24 21.53
N GLN A 438 26.61 -16.91 20.35
CA GLN A 438 25.17 -16.98 20.07
C GLN A 438 24.69 -18.42 19.99
N ALA A 439 25.50 -19.32 19.40
CA ALA A 439 25.23 -20.76 19.42
C ALA A 439 25.11 -21.32 20.85
N GLN A 440 25.90 -20.80 21.79
CA GLN A 440 25.84 -21.23 23.19
C GLN A 440 24.49 -20.93 23.85
N LYS A 441 23.84 -19.81 23.50
CA LYS A 441 22.53 -19.42 24.06
C LYS A 441 21.43 -20.44 23.74
N ILE A 442 21.52 -21.08 22.59
CA ILE A 442 20.56 -22.11 22.16
C ILE A 442 21.11 -23.53 22.27
N SER A 443 22.23 -23.72 22.97
CA SER A 443 22.88 -25.03 23.12
C SER A 443 21.99 -26.05 23.84
N TRP A 444 21.04 -25.62 24.67
CA TRP A 444 20.07 -26.48 25.36
C TRP A 444 19.15 -27.24 24.41
N ILE A 445 19.01 -26.82 23.14
CA ILE A 445 18.11 -27.45 22.16
C ILE A 445 18.45 -28.93 21.97
N LYS A 446 19.73 -29.28 21.87
CA LYS A 446 20.18 -30.68 21.65
C LYS A 446 19.71 -31.62 22.76
N ASP A 447 19.77 -31.15 24.01
CA ASP A 447 19.41 -31.97 25.17
C ASP A 447 17.90 -32.12 25.23
N LYS A 448 17.18 -30.99 25.07
CA LYS A 448 15.72 -30.98 25.10
C LYS A 448 15.11 -31.85 24.02
N LEU A 449 15.63 -31.84 22.79
CA LEU A 449 15.14 -32.69 21.70
C LEU A 449 15.35 -34.18 21.99
N LEU A 450 16.49 -34.56 22.57
CA LEU A 450 16.75 -35.96 22.93
C LEU A 450 15.94 -36.42 24.15
N HIS A 451 15.65 -35.53 25.11
CA HIS A 451 14.78 -35.86 26.24
C HIS A 451 13.35 -36.25 25.82
N ILE A 452 12.91 -35.87 24.62
CA ILE A 452 11.59 -36.27 24.10
C ILE A 452 11.54 -37.78 23.84
N TYR A 453 12.66 -38.47 23.66
CA TYR A 453 12.69 -39.93 23.50
C TYR A 453 12.18 -40.69 24.72
N TYR A 454 12.09 -40.05 25.89
CA TYR A 454 11.46 -40.61 27.09
C TYR A 454 9.92 -40.60 27.05
N GLN A 455 9.31 -39.92 26.08
CA GLN A 455 7.86 -39.95 25.92
C GLN A 455 7.40 -41.32 25.43
N ASN A 456 6.18 -41.71 25.82
CA ASN A 456 5.61 -43.00 25.43
C ASN A 456 5.13 -43.02 23.96
N SER A 457 4.94 -41.86 23.35
CA SER A 457 4.49 -41.71 21.97
C SER A 457 5.52 -42.26 20.98
N ILE A 458 5.13 -43.24 20.16
CA ILE A 458 5.98 -43.80 19.11
C ILE A 458 6.30 -42.76 18.03
N ASP A 459 5.33 -41.91 17.68
CA ASP A 459 5.51 -40.86 16.68
C ASP A 459 6.58 -39.86 17.12
N ASP A 460 6.61 -39.51 18.41
CA ASP A 460 7.62 -38.61 18.96
C ASP A 460 9.01 -39.25 18.95
N LYS A 461 9.11 -40.53 19.34
CA LYS A 461 10.38 -41.28 19.28
C LYS A 461 10.93 -41.32 17.86
N LEU A 462 10.12 -41.74 16.88
CA LEU A 462 10.50 -41.81 15.47
C LEU A 462 10.88 -40.43 14.92
N LEU A 463 10.19 -39.38 15.36
CA LEU A 463 10.53 -38.01 14.99
C LEU A 463 11.88 -37.58 15.57
N VAL A 464 12.21 -37.93 16.82
CA VAL A 464 13.53 -37.68 17.41
C VAL A 464 14.62 -38.40 16.61
N GLU A 465 14.41 -39.66 16.22
CA GLU A 465 15.40 -40.40 15.39
C GLU A 465 15.64 -39.69 14.05
N LYS A 466 14.55 -39.27 13.40
CA LYS A 466 14.63 -38.48 12.16
C LYS A 466 15.36 -37.16 12.38
N ILE A 467 15.04 -36.44 13.45
CA ILE A 467 15.68 -35.16 13.79
C ILE A 467 17.18 -35.36 14.00
N PHE A 468 17.54 -36.39 14.76
CA PHE A 468 18.93 -36.72 15.03
C PHE A 468 19.69 -36.96 13.72
N ALA A 469 19.17 -37.82 12.84
CA ALA A 469 19.82 -38.20 11.59
C ALA A 469 19.84 -37.10 10.51
N GLN A 470 19.02 -36.05 10.62
CA GLN A 470 18.92 -34.98 9.61
C GLN A 470 19.52 -33.64 10.06
N TYR A 471 19.44 -33.34 11.35
CA TYR A 471 19.75 -32.01 11.89
C TYR A 471 20.83 -32.01 12.98
N MET A 472 20.99 -33.09 13.75
CA MET A 472 22.01 -33.15 14.80
C MET A 472 23.30 -33.80 14.30
N VAL A 473 23.17 -34.95 13.62
CA VAL A 473 24.26 -35.67 12.97
C VAL A 473 23.79 -36.03 11.56
N PRO A 474 23.90 -35.09 10.59
CA PRO A 474 23.33 -35.28 9.27
C PRO A 474 23.93 -36.49 8.55
N HIS A 475 23.07 -37.44 8.14
CA HIS A 475 23.48 -38.65 7.41
C HIS A 475 24.12 -38.37 6.05
N SER A 476 23.91 -37.16 5.50
CA SER A 476 24.50 -36.68 4.25
C SER A 476 25.99 -36.33 4.36
N LEU A 477 26.53 -36.20 5.58
CA LEU A 477 27.95 -35.97 5.79
C LEU A 477 28.76 -37.24 5.46
N ASP A 478 30.00 -37.04 5.01
CA ASP A 478 30.97 -38.12 4.84
C ASP A 478 31.30 -38.77 6.20
N THR A 479 31.96 -39.92 6.17
CA THR A 479 32.16 -40.71 7.39
C THR A 479 33.01 -39.99 8.42
N GLU A 480 34.06 -39.28 8.01
CA GLU A 480 34.96 -38.62 8.96
C GLU A 480 34.27 -37.43 9.63
N GLU A 481 33.65 -36.53 8.86
CA GLU A 481 32.95 -35.36 9.43
C GLU A 481 31.74 -35.77 10.25
N LYS A 482 31.00 -36.79 9.81
CA LYS A 482 29.86 -37.32 10.57
C LYS A 482 30.26 -37.86 11.92
N MET A 483 31.35 -38.65 11.98
CA MET A 483 31.84 -39.21 13.25
C MET A 483 32.45 -38.13 14.15
N LYS A 484 33.11 -37.13 13.57
CA LYS A 484 33.58 -35.95 14.31
C LYS A 484 32.40 -35.15 14.90
N CYS A 485 31.36 -34.92 14.12
CA CYS A 485 30.12 -34.28 14.56
C CYS A 485 29.47 -35.05 15.71
N LEU A 486 29.33 -36.38 15.55
CA LEU A 486 28.78 -37.26 16.59
C LEU A 486 29.62 -37.22 17.87
N TYR A 487 30.95 -37.28 17.76
CA TYR A 487 31.86 -37.24 18.89
C TYR A 487 31.69 -35.96 19.73
N TYR A 488 31.74 -34.79 19.08
CA TYR A 488 31.57 -33.52 19.78
C TYR A 488 30.17 -33.34 20.34
N LEU A 489 29.14 -33.75 19.60
CA LEU A 489 27.77 -33.73 20.10
C LEU A 489 27.67 -34.57 21.38
N TYR A 490 28.07 -35.84 21.33
CA TYR A 490 27.98 -36.79 22.44
C TYR A 490 28.74 -36.30 23.67
N ALA A 491 29.92 -35.69 23.48
CA ALA A 491 30.72 -35.13 24.56
C ALA A 491 30.08 -33.91 25.25
N CYS A 492 29.15 -33.22 24.58
CA CYS A 492 28.49 -32.02 25.10
C CYS A 492 27.04 -32.26 25.54
N LEU A 493 26.50 -33.46 25.38
CA LEU A 493 25.15 -33.82 25.84
C LEU A 493 25.09 -33.94 27.36
N ASP A 494 23.93 -33.61 27.94
CA ASP A 494 23.68 -33.93 29.35
C ASP A 494 23.49 -35.45 29.57
N THR A 495 23.53 -35.87 30.84
CA THR A 495 23.47 -37.29 31.22
C THR A 495 22.19 -37.99 30.72
N ASN A 496 21.06 -37.27 30.67
CA ASN A 496 19.78 -37.85 30.26
C ASN A 496 19.69 -37.94 28.73
N ALA A 497 20.20 -36.95 28.01
CA ALA A 497 20.29 -36.96 26.55
C ALA A 497 21.21 -38.08 26.05
N VAL A 498 22.33 -38.33 26.73
CA VAL A 498 23.21 -39.49 26.45
C VAL A 498 22.48 -40.82 26.65
N LYS A 499 21.71 -40.96 27.74
CA LYS A 499 20.92 -42.17 28.01
C LYS A 499 19.84 -42.39 26.95
N ALA A 500 19.11 -41.34 26.57
CA ALA A 500 18.12 -41.39 25.50
C ALA A 500 18.75 -41.85 24.17
N LEU A 501 19.91 -41.29 23.81
CA LEU A 501 20.64 -41.65 22.61
C LEU A 501 21.12 -43.13 22.61
N ASN A 502 21.59 -43.62 23.76
CA ASN A 502 21.98 -45.02 23.92
C ASN A 502 20.77 -45.97 23.82
N GLU A 503 19.62 -45.60 24.39
CA GLU A 503 18.40 -46.41 24.27
C GLU A 503 17.90 -46.43 22.84
N MET A 504 17.97 -45.31 22.12
CA MET A 504 17.65 -45.26 20.68
C MET A 504 18.49 -46.27 19.87
N TRP A 505 19.81 -46.34 20.11
CA TRP A 505 20.68 -47.33 19.43
C TRP A 505 20.35 -48.76 19.79
N LYS A 506 19.98 -49.01 21.05
CA LYS A 506 19.57 -50.32 21.53
C LYS A 506 18.24 -50.76 20.88
N CYS A 507 17.24 -49.89 20.82
CA CYS A 507 15.97 -50.12 20.15
C CYS A 507 16.16 -50.43 18.66
N GLN A 508 16.93 -49.60 17.95
CA GLN A 508 17.23 -49.85 16.54
C GLN A 508 17.97 -51.18 16.32
N ASN A 509 18.91 -51.54 17.19
CA ASN A 509 19.61 -52.82 17.10
C ASN A 509 18.68 -54.02 17.34
N MET A 510 17.79 -53.91 18.33
CA MET A 510 16.77 -54.93 18.63
C MET A 510 15.82 -55.12 17.44
N LEU A 511 15.29 -54.04 16.88
CA LEU A 511 14.42 -54.07 15.70
C LEU A 511 15.12 -54.71 14.49
N ARG A 512 16.38 -54.36 14.22
CA ARG A 512 17.17 -55.01 13.16
C ARG A 512 17.33 -56.51 13.37
N GLY A 513 17.46 -56.95 14.63
CA GLY A 513 17.47 -58.35 15.00
C GLY A 513 16.14 -59.05 14.68
N LEU A 514 15.02 -58.46 15.13
CA LEU A 514 13.67 -58.99 14.89
C LEU A 514 13.34 -59.08 13.40
N VAL A 515 13.67 -58.05 12.62
CA VAL A 515 13.45 -58.05 11.17
C VAL A 515 14.30 -59.12 10.49
N ARG A 516 15.56 -59.31 10.90
CA ARG A 516 16.41 -60.39 10.37
C ARG A 516 15.81 -61.77 10.67
N GLU A 517 15.36 -62.01 11.89
CA GLU A 517 14.71 -63.26 12.27
C GLU A 517 13.42 -63.51 11.48
N LEU A 518 12.60 -62.47 11.27
CA LEU A 518 11.41 -62.55 10.43
C LEU A 518 11.76 -62.92 8.99
N LEU A 519 12.81 -62.30 8.42
CA LEU A 519 13.30 -62.64 7.08
C LEU A 519 13.84 -64.07 6.99
N ASP A 520 14.49 -64.58 8.04
CA ASP A 520 14.99 -65.94 8.08
C ASP A 520 13.84 -66.96 8.16
N LEU A 521 12.78 -66.67 8.93
CA LEU A 521 11.55 -67.47 8.95
C LEU A 521 10.85 -67.47 7.59
N HIS A 522 10.82 -66.33 6.90
CA HIS A 522 10.20 -66.22 5.58
C HIS A 522 10.91 -67.06 4.51
N LYS A 523 12.21 -67.34 4.66
CA LYS A 523 12.98 -68.21 3.75
C LYS A 523 12.68 -69.70 3.95
N LEU A 524 12.04 -70.08 5.06
CA LEU A 524 11.69 -71.48 5.32
C LEU A 524 10.43 -71.89 4.53
N PRO A 525 10.22 -73.19 4.27
CA PRO A 525 9.01 -73.68 3.63
C PRO A 525 7.75 -73.28 4.41
N ALA A 526 6.67 -72.97 3.69
CA ALA A 526 5.39 -72.61 4.31
C ALA A 526 4.87 -73.79 5.15
N SER A 527 4.73 -73.55 6.46
CA SER A 527 4.10 -74.47 7.40
C SER A 527 3.25 -73.68 8.39
N GLU A 528 2.28 -74.34 9.01
CA GLU A 528 1.43 -73.72 10.03
C GLU A 528 2.27 -73.18 11.20
N ALA A 529 3.25 -73.96 11.66
CA ALA A 529 4.20 -73.55 12.70
C ALA A 529 5.02 -72.31 12.31
N ASN A 530 5.53 -72.25 11.08
CA ASN A 530 6.28 -71.09 10.59
C ASN A 530 5.38 -69.86 10.43
N THR A 531 4.13 -70.05 10.01
CA THR A 531 3.15 -68.97 9.88
C THR A 531 2.82 -68.36 11.24
N THR A 532 2.60 -69.19 12.26
CA THR A 532 2.38 -68.74 13.64
C THR A 532 3.61 -68.02 14.20
N ALA A 533 4.83 -68.53 13.95
CA ALA A 533 6.06 -67.89 14.40
C ALA A 533 6.30 -66.52 13.74
N MET A 534 6.05 -66.41 12.42
CA MET A 534 6.12 -65.14 11.69
C MET A 534 5.09 -64.13 12.22
N PHE A 535 3.86 -64.57 12.46
CA PHE A 535 2.83 -63.71 13.04
C PHE A 535 3.23 -63.21 14.43
N GLY A 536 3.79 -64.07 15.29
CA GLY A 536 4.32 -63.68 16.60
C GLY A 536 5.40 -62.60 16.49
N LYS A 537 6.34 -62.73 15.54
CA LYS A 537 7.38 -61.72 15.30
C LYS A 537 6.82 -60.40 14.77
N LEU A 538 5.84 -60.45 13.87
CA LEU A 538 5.15 -59.25 13.38
C LEU A 538 4.41 -58.52 14.51
N MET A 539 3.79 -59.24 15.43
CA MET A 539 3.13 -58.65 16.58
C MET A 539 4.13 -57.97 17.52
N THR A 540 5.31 -58.58 17.76
CA THR A 540 6.39 -57.94 18.54
C THR A 540 6.89 -56.66 17.86
N ILE A 541 7.15 -56.70 16.54
CA ILE A 541 7.60 -55.53 15.77
C ILE A 541 6.54 -54.41 15.78
N SER A 542 5.25 -54.77 15.73
CA SER A 542 4.17 -53.79 15.76
C SER A 542 3.95 -53.16 17.15
N SER A 543 4.52 -53.77 18.21
CA SER A 543 4.37 -53.32 19.60
C SER A 543 5.59 -52.56 20.15
N GLU A 544 6.72 -52.65 19.45
CA GLU A 544 7.96 -51.89 19.71
C GLU A 544 7.99 -50.60 18.90
#